data_AF-A0A0C9VM11-F1
#
_entry.id   AF-A0A0C9VM11-F1
#
_cell.length_a   1.000
_cell.length_b   1.000
_cell.length_c   1.000
_cell.angle_alpha   90.00
_cell.angle_beta   90.00
_cell.angle_gamma   90.00
#
_symmetry.space_group_name_H-M   'P 1'
#
loop_
_entity.id
_entity.type
_entity.pdbx_description
1 polymer ?
#
loop_
_entity_poly.entity_id
_entity_poly.type
_entity_poly.pdbx_seq_one_letter_code
_entity_poly.pdbx_strand_id
1 'polypeptide(L)'
;MLLDHGADTSAPGSNGRTLLHAAAASGDIPMVEYLLTKNIELPSDILLTAMNARPHRPKIVRLLMDHGAAVDVYDSNGRTPLHVAVTRGYLPSAEDLL
;
A
#
# COMPACT_ATOMS: atom_id res chain seq x y z
N MET A 1 13.79 16.66 -4.32
CA MET A 1 13.47 15.29 -4.78
C MET A 1 13.27 15.30 -6.30
N LEU A 2 13.44 14.16 -6.99
CA LEU A 2 13.07 14.02 -8.43
C LEU A 2 11.60 14.40 -8.69
N LEU A 3 10.75 14.23 -7.67
CA LEU A 3 9.32 14.57 -7.67
C LEU A 3 9.06 16.07 -7.80
N ASP A 4 9.98 16.92 -7.32
CA ASP A 4 9.86 18.38 -7.44
C ASP A 4 10.16 18.88 -8.87
N HIS A 5 10.62 17.99 -9.76
CA HIS A 5 10.96 18.30 -11.15
C HIS A 5 9.92 17.73 -12.14
N GLY A 6 8.71 17.41 -11.68
CA GLY A 6 7.61 16.98 -12.56
C GLY A 6 7.68 15.52 -13.00
N ALA A 7 8.39 14.66 -12.26
CA ALA A 7 8.31 13.22 -12.48
C ALA A 7 6.87 12.74 -12.28
N ASP A 8 6.32 12.05 -13.27
CA ASP A 8 4.97 11.46 -13.17
C ASP A 8 4.97 10.40 -12.07
N THR A 9 4.33 10.74 -10.94
CA THR A 9 4.25 9.88 -9.76
C THR A 9 3.21 8.79 -9.89
N SER A 10 2.34 8.87 -10.89
CA SER A 10 1.21 7.97 -11.13
C SER A 10 1.54 6.87 -12.14
N ALA A 11 2.52 7.09 -13.02
CA ALA A 11 2.87 6.13 -14.06
C ALA A 11 3.37 4.79 -13.47
N PRO A 12 2.80 3.65 -13.87
CA PRO A 12 3.35 2.35 -13.54
C PRO A 12 4.68 2.13 -14.29
N GLY A 13 5.66 1.55 -13.59
CA GLY A 13 6.88 1.04 -14.22
C GLY A 13 6.62 -0.17 -15.10
N SER A 14 7.66 -0.71 -15.73
CA SER A 14 7.59 -1.81 -16.71
C SER A 14 6.98 -3.13 -16.18
N ASN A 15 6.86 -3.27 -14.86
CA ASN A 15 6.25 -4.42 -14.18
C ASN A 15 4.89 -4.10 -13.54
N GLY A 16 4.26 -2.98 -13.92
CA GLY A 16 2.98 -2.53 -13.35
C GLY A 16 3.12 -1.86 -11.97
N ARG A 17 4.33 -1.76 -11.40
CA ARG A 17 4.52 -1.16 -10.07
C ARG A 17 4.69 0.35 -10.17
N THR A 18 3.85 1.07 -9.44
CA THR A 18 3.94 2.52 -9.25
C THR A 18 4.93 2.90 -8.15
N LEU A 19 5.24 4.20 -8.03
CA LEU A 19 6.06 4.73 -6.94
C LEU A 19 5.46 4.44 -5.55
N LEU A 20 4.13 4.43 -5.45
CA LEU A 20 3.43 4.10 -4.20
C LEU A 20 3.72 2.66 -3.74
N HIS A 21 3.87 1.71 -4.67
CA HIS A 21 4.27 0.34 -4.32
C HIS A 21 5.65 0.30 -3.68
N ALA A 22 6.61 1.04 -4.25
CA ALA A 22 7.97 1.07 -3.73
C ALA A 22 8.00 1.67 -2.32
N ALA A 23 7.29 2.79 -2.11
CA ALA A 23 7.19 3.45 -0.80
C ALA A 23 6.49 2.57 0.25
N ALA A 24 5.37 1.93 -0.11
CA ALA A 24 4.66 1.03 0.79
C ALA A 24 5.48 -0.21 1.16
N ALA A 25 6.18 -0.81 0.18
CA ALA A 25 7.01 -1.99 0.40
C ALA A 25 8.28 -1.70 1.24
N SER A 26 8.87 -0.52 1.07
CA SER A 26 10.05 -0.09 1.85
C SER A 26 9.68 0.40 3.26
N GLY A 27 8.41 0.73 3.49
CA GLY A 27 7.97 1.30 4.75
C GLY A 27 8.22 2.81 4.89
N ASP A 28 8.41 3.52 3.77
CA ASP A 28 8.67 4.96 3.72
C ASP A 28 7.37 5.75 3.92
N ILE A 29 7.00 5.94 5.19
CA ILE A 29 5.78 6.65 5.59
C ILE A 29 5.72 8.08 5.01
N PRO A 30 6.76 8.93 5.11
CA PRO A 30 6.73 10.27 4.52
C PRO A 30 6.46 10.25 3.01
N MET A 31 7.05 9.31 2.28
CA MET A 31 6.80 9.18 0.85
C MET A 31 5.38 8.70 0.55
N VAL A 32 4.85 7.74 1.31
CA VAL A 32 3.45 7.31 1.19
C VAL A 32 2.51 8.50 1.42
N GLU A 33 2.67 9.24 2.52
CA GLU A 33 1.86 10.42 2.82
C GLU A 33 1.95 11.46 1.69
N TYR A 34 3.16 11.76 1.20
CA TYR A 34 3.35 12.68 0.08
C TYR A 34 2.61 12.23 -1.19
N LEU A 35 2.73 10.97 -1.58
CA LEU A 35 2.10 10.45 -2.79
C LEU A 35 0.58 10.46 -2.70
N LEU A 36 0.02 10.15 -1.53
CA LEU A 36 -1.42 10.22 -1.29
C LEU A 36 -1.97 11.65 -1.45
N THR A 37 -1.16 12.70 -1.22
CA THR A 37 -1.58 14.09 -1.50
C THR A 37 -1.69 14.42 -2.99
N LYS A 38 -1.17 13.59 -3.89
CA LYS A 38 -1.12 13.86 -5.34
C LYS A 38 -2.39 13.46 -6.09
N ASN A 39 -3.47 13.12 -5.38
CA ASN A 39 -4.75 12.69 -5.96
C ASN A 39 -4.58 11.59 -7.04
N ILE A 40 -3.69 10.62 -6.74
CA ILE A 40 -3.41 9.48 -7.61
C ILE A 40 -4.49 8.42 -7.46
N GLU A 41 -4.76 7.67 -8.53
CA GLU A 41 -5.54 6.45 -8.44
C GLU A 41 -4.76 5.39 -7.66
N LEU A 42 -5.38 4.80 -6.65
CA LEU A 42 -4.74 3.78 -5.84
C LEU A 42 -4.69 2.45 -6.61
N PRO A 43 -3.50 1.82 -6.74
CA PRO A 43 -3.42 0.48 -7.28
C PRO A 43 -4.23 -0.49 -6.44
N SER A 44 -5.02 -1.35 -7.10
CA SER A 44 -5.90 -2.29 -6.39
C SER A 44 -5.16 -3.18 -5.37
N ASP A 45 -3.93 -3.58 -5.65
CA ASP A 45 -3.11 -4.46 -4.82
C ASP A 45 -2.23 -3.71 -3.80
N ILE A 46 -2.38 -2.39 -3.66
CA ILE A 46 -1.49 -1.59 -2.82
C ILE A 46 -1.54 -2.00 -1.34
N LEU A 47 -2.72 -2.41 -0.87
CA LEU A 47 -2.91 -2.87 0.51
C LEU A 47 -2.15 -4.17 0.76
N LEU A 48 -2.20 -5.12 -0.19
CA LEU A 48 -1.40 -6.35 -0.14
C LEU A 48 0.10 -6.07 -0.20
N THR A 49 0.53 -5.05 -0.95
CA THR A 49 1.93 -4.61 -0.96
C THR A 49 2.39 -4.12 0.41
N ALA A 50 1.60 -3.25 1.07
CA ALA A 50 1.89 -2.79 2.43
C ALA A 50 1.87 -3.93 3.46
N MET A 51 0.93 -4.87 3.33
CA MET A 51 0.82 -6.04 4.22
C MET A 51 1.99 -7.02 4.07
N ASN A 52 2.57 -7.12 2.88
CA ASN A 52 3.73 -7.99 2.63
C ASN A 52 5.07 -7.34 2.98
N ALA A 53 5.10 -6.03 3.29
CA ALA A 53 6.30 -5.30 3.69
C ALA A 53 6.96 -5.91 4.95
N ARG A 54 8.29 -5.85 5.00
CA ARG A 54 9.09 -6.32 6.15
C ARG A 54 10.07 -5.21 6.56
N PRO A 55 10.00 -4.70 7.80
CA PRO A 55 9.03 -5.04 8.85
C PRO A 55 7.61 -4.55 8.52
N HIS A 56 6.59 -5.14 9.15
CA HIS A 56 5.20 -4.71 8.99
C HIS A 56 5.00 -3.29 9.53
N ARG A 57 4.28 -2.46 8.77
CA ARG A 57 4.01 -1.05 9.10
C ARG A 57 2.49 -0.81 9.13
N PRO A 58 1.80 -1.04 10.26
CA PRO A 58 0.35 -0.88 10.33
C PRO A 58 -0.11 0.55 10.02
N LYS A 59 0.73 1.56 10.32
CA LYS A 59 0.45 2.95 9.93
C LYS A 59 0.25 3.13 8.42
N ILE A 60 1.04 2.44 7.59
CA ILE A 60 0.90 2.53 6.12
C ILE A 60 -0.41 1.87 5.68
N VAL A 61 -0.77 0.74 6.28
CA VAL A 61 -2.04 0.05 6.00
C VAL A 61 -3.21 0.97 6.27
N ARG A 62 -3.24 1.62 7.46
CA ARG A 62 -4.25 2.64 7.82
C ARG A 62 -4.31 3.79 6.84
N LEU A 63 -3.16 4.41 6.54
CA LEU A 63 -3.11 5.53 5.59
C LEU A 63 -3.69 5.17 4.22
N LEU A 64 -3.40 3.97 3.72
CA LEU A 64 -3.94 3.50 2.45
C LEU A 64 -5.45 3.26 2.52
N MET A 65 -5.96 2.66 3.60
CA MET A 65 -7.41 2.45 3.81
C MET A 65 -8.16 3.77 3.95
N ASP A 66 -7.61 4.73 4.69
CA ASP A 66 -8.17 6.08 4.86
C ASP A 66 -8.31 6.82 3.51
N HIS A 67 -7.50 6.46 2.51
CA HIS A 67 -7.54 7.01 1.16
C HIS A 67 -8.31 6.11 0.17
N GLY A 68 -9.03 5.10 0.65
CA GLY A 68 -9.91 4.26 -0.17
C GLY A 68 -9.23 3.10 -0.88
N ALA A 69 -8.09 2.60 -0.36
CA ALA A 69 -7.48 1.38 -0.89
C ALA A 69 -8.47 0.20 -0.79
N ALA A 70 -8.53 -0.61 -1.85
CA ALA A 70 -9.42 -1.76 -1.90
C ALA A 70 -9.02 -2.83 -0.86
N VAL A 71 -9.98 -3.24 -0.04
CA VAL A 71 -9.80 -4.25 1.01
C VAL A 71 -10.21 -5.66 0.57
N ASP A 72 -11.05 -5.76 -0.47
CA ASP A 72 -11.58 -7.02 -1.02
C ASP A 72 -10.78 -7.52 -2.24
N VAL A 73 -9.46 -7.35 -2.18
CA VAL A 73 -8.55 -7.81 -3.23
C VAL A 73 -7.91 -9.14 -2.88
N TYR A 74 -7.55 -9.92 -3.89
CA TYR A 74 -6.98 -11.26 -3.71
C TYR A 74 -5.53 -11.29 -4.15
N ASP A 75 -4.66 -11.86 -3.32
CA ASP A 75 -3.31 -12.21 -3.76
C ASP A 75 -3.33 -13.44 -4.68
N SER A 76 -2.16 -13.82 -5.20
CA SER A 76 -2.03 -14.99 -6.09
C SER A 76 -2.44 -16.32 -5.46
N ASN A 77 -2.63 -16.37 -4.14
CA ASN A 77 -3.08 -17.55 -3.40
C ASN A 77 -4.57 -17.45 -3.02
N GLY A 78 -5.30 -16.47 -3.55
CA GLY A 78 -6.71 -16.25 -3.22
C GLY A 78 -6.94 -15.67 -1.82
N ARG A 79 -5.93 -15.03 -1.21
CA ARG A 79 -6.04 -14.46 0.14
C ARG A 79 -6.36 -12.97 0.07
N THR A 80 -7.32 -12.56 0.89
CA THR A 80 -7.58 -11.13 1.14
C THR A 80 -6.55 -10.52 2.10
N PRO A 81 -6.41 -9.18 2.15
CA PRO A 81 -5.67 -8.48 3.20
C PRO A 81 -5.96 -8.99 4.61
N LEU A 82 -7.23 -9.29 4.93
CA LEU A 82 -7.62 -9.83 6.25
C LEU A 82 -7.02 -11.23 6.49
N HIS A 83 -7.08 -12.13 5.49
CA HIS A 83 -6.42 -13.44 5.59
C HIS A 83 -4.92 -13.31 5.85
N VAL A 84 -4.26 -12.36 5.16
CA VAL A 84 -2.83 -12.09 5.36
C VAL A 84 -2.56 -11.52 6.76
N ALA A 85 -3.40 -10.61 7.26
CA ALA A 85 -3.27 -10.02 8.59
C ALA A 85 -3.35 -11.08 9.69
N VAL A 86 -4.37 -11.93 9.65
CA VAL A 86 -4.60 -12.99 10.62
C VAL A 86 -3.48 -14.03 10.57
N THR A 87 -3.11 -14.50 9.37
CA THR A 87 -2.05 -15.51 9.21
C THR A 87 -0.69 -15.04 9.73
N ARG A 88 -0.42 -13.74 9.66
CA ARG A 88 0.85 -13.14 10.09
C ARG A 88 0.81 -12.57 11.51
N GLY A 89 -0.33 -12.62 12.19
CA GLY A 89 -0.50 -12.05 13.54
C GLY A 89 -0.46 -10.52 13.58
N TYR A 90 -0.82 -9.84 12.49
CA TYR A 90 -0.88 -8.37 12.42
C TYR A 90 -2.20 -7.86 12.99
N LEU A 91 -2.38 -8.04 14.30
CA LEU A 91 -3.64 -7.77 14.99
C LEU A 91 -4.20 -6.36 14.73
N PRO A 92 -3.41 -5.27 14.82
CA PRO A 92 -3.95 -3.93 14.56
C PRO A 92 -4.52 -3.79 13.14
N SER A 93 -3.81 -4.33 12.14
CA SER A 93 -4.27 -4.28 10.75
C SER A 93 -5.47 -5.21 10.52
N ALA A 94 -5.57 -6.33 11.25
CA ALA A 94 -6.74 -7.22 11.16
C ALA A 94 -7.98 -6.55 11.75
N GLU A 95 -7.85 -5.83 12.87
CA GLU A 95 -8.92 -5.04 13.48
C GLU A 95 -9.40 -3.91 12.56
N ASP A 96 -8.48 -3.22 11.91
CA ASP A 96 -8.82 -2.13 10.98
C ASP A 96 -9.53 -2.63 9.69
N LEU A 97 -9.49 -3.94 9.40
CA LEU A 97 -10.06 -4.58 8.21
C LEU A 97 -11.45 -5.21 8.44
N LEU A 98 -12.00 -5.11 9.66
CA LEU A 98 -13.33 -5.61 10.05
C LEU A 98 -14.39 -4.50 9.96
#